data_AF-A0A0F8X5K5-F1
#
_entry.id   AF-A0A0F8X5K5-F1
#
_cell.length_a   1.000
_cell.length_b   1.000
_cell.length_c   1.000
_cell.angle_alpha   90.00
_cell.angle_beta   90.00
_cell.angle_gamma   90.00
#
_symmetry.space_group_name_H-M   'P 1'
#
loop_
_entity.id
_entity.type
_entity.pdbx_description
1 polymer ?
#
loop_
_entity_poly.entity_id
_entity_poly.type
_entity_poly.pdbx_seq_one_letter_code
_entity_poly.pdbx_strand_id
1 'polypeptide(L)'
;MTINDVLYAGCVADTKLSLSFTGLSFVETTASSGVFEGTLKLPTEHCDKNGVVESTNGLDIDFEYQDFSDNSGNPNESSSKAAIQSNTGFVSLDRTVYPVPIGTNDFVTHAVGKYLDATPVNIVIQVNDPDFNISANGEDDLDKSNIKLFVKRGSDKLEIDLSTYGNLVETDPESGIFELDVELNQGTSTTAKLDAGGYIKQGDILQVEYSDPNDASGELNTVTDSATFDLRNAVLQTDKSIYVIGQNAIITLIEPDLNLDSETEETWTLDL
;
A
#
# COMPACT_ATOMS: atom_id res chain seq x y z
N MET A 1 20.42 32.52 -2.39
CA MET A 1 19.91 31.17 -2.63
C MET A 1 19.27 31.12 -3.99
N THR A 2 20.08 30.76 -4.97
CA THR A 2 19.70 30.57 -6.37
C THR A 2 19.72 29.08 -6.62
N ILE A 3 18.58 28.48 -6.95
CA ILE A 3 18.60 27.15 -7.57
C ILE A 3 19.04 27.41 -9.00
N ASN A 4 20.31 27.18 -9.29
CA ASN A 4 20.79 27.24 -10.65
C ASN A 4 20.24 26.01 -11.40
N ASP A 5 19.56 26.28 -12.52
CA ASP A 5 19.22 25.33 -13.59
C ASP A 5 18.00 24.39 -13.42
N VAL A 6 17.04 24.66 -12.53
CA VAL A 6 15.73 23.94 -12.53
C VAL A 6 14.56 24.93 -12.63
N LEU A 7 14.01 25.05 -13.84
CA LEU A 7 12.81 25.85 -14.15
C LEU A 7 11.58 25.22 -13.47
N TYR A 8 10.98 25.90 -12.50
CA TYR A 8 9.78 25.44 -11.78
C TYR A 8 8.49 25.88 -12.48
N ALA A 9 7.61 24.89 -12.68
CA ALA A 9 6.18 24.89 -13.01
C ALA A 9 5.58 26.06 -13.82
N GLY A 10 5.33 25.76 -15.10
CA GLY A 10 4.70 26.62 -16.09
C GLY A 10 5.75 27.10 -17.07
N CYS A 11 5.54 26.88 -18.37
CA CYS A 11 6.44 27.33 -19.45
C CYS A 11 6.46 28.87 -19.57
N VAL A 12 6.80 29.56 -18.50
CA VAL A 12 7.08 30.98 -18.43
C VAL A 12 8.46 31.08 -17.82
N ALA A 13 9.44 31.41 -18.66
CA ALA A 13 10.83 31.60 -18.25
C ALA A 13 10.92 32.72 -17.20
N ASP A 14 10.82 32.39 -15.91
CA ASP A 14 11.21 33.30 -14.85
C ASP A 14 12.58 32.89 -14.33
N THR A 15 13.57 33.71 -14.72
CA THR A 15 15.00 33.47 -14.52
C THR A 15 15.47 33.51 -13.05
N LYS A 16 14.59 33.67 -12.05
CA LYS A 16 14.95 33.63 -10.63
C LYS A 16 13.80 33.15 -9.73
N LEU A 17 13.52 31.86 -9.72
CA LEU A 17 12.79 31.24 -8.61
C LEU A 17 13.74 31.06 -7.41
N SER A 18 13.81 32.09 -6.58
CA SER A 18 14.42 32.03 -5.24
C SER A 18 13.49 31.26 -4.30
N LEU A 19 14.02 30.52 -3.31
CA LEU A 19 13.21 29.89 -2.24
C LEU A 19 12.37 30.90 -1.44
N SER A 20 12.65 32.20 -1.56
CA SER A 20 11.77 33.25 -1.05
C SER A 20 10.40 33.28 -1.73
N PHE A 21 10.27 32.73 -2.94
CA PHE A 21 9.00 32.64 -3.67
C PHE A 21 8.20 31.38 -3.29
N THR A 22 8.87 30.32 -2.82
CA THR A 22 8.21 29.10 -2.32
C THR A 22 7.67 29.27 -0.90
N GLY A 23 8.01 30.37 -0.21
CA GLY A 23 7.59 30.62 1.16
C GLY A 23 8.30 29.76 2.20
N LEU A 24 9.44 29.15 1.83
CA LEU A 24 10.24 28.36 2.75
C LEU A 24 10.65 29.21 3.96
N SER A 25 10.31 28.73 5.15
CA SER A 25 10.71 29.33 6.41
C SER A 25 11.44 28.31 7.26
N PHE A 26 12.43 28.77 7.98
CA PHE A 26 13.23 27.98 8.90
C PHE A 26 12.77 28.30 10.32
N VAL A 27 12.46 27.27 11.10
CA VAL A 27 12.02 27.36 12.49
C VAL A 27 13.09 26.74 13.39
N GLU A 28 13.42 27.40 14.49
CA GLU A 28 14.40 26.88 15.45
C GLU A 28 13.85 25.61 16.12
N THR A 29 14.64 24.52 16.11
CA THR A 29 14.18 23.21 16.59
C THR A 29 13.91 23.21 18.10
N THR A 30 14.79 23.86 18.87
CA THR A 30 14.61 24.09 20.30
C THR A 30 15.18 25.44 20.70
N ALA A 31 14.70 25.99 21.82
CA ALA A 31 15.11 27.31 22.29
C ALA A 31 16.63 27.40 22.51
N SER A 32 17.27 28.37 21.86
CA SER A 32 18.73 28.62 21.96
C SER A 32 19.62 27.51 21.38
N SER A 33 19.10 26.69 20.48
CA SER A 33 19.90 25.66 19.79
C SER A 33 20.74 26.26 18.66
N GLY A 34 20.26 27.34 18.02
CA GLY A 34 20.83 27.83 16.77
C GLY A 34 20.68 26.84 15.60
N VAL A 35 19.88 25.78 15.76
CA VAL A 35 19.56 24.80 14.72
C VAL A 35 18.17 25.10 14.20
N PHE A 36 18.05 25.29 12.89
CA PHE A 36 16.78 25.62 12.26
C PHE A 36 16.44 24.60 11.17
N GLU A 37 15.16 24.23 11.12
CA GLU A 37 14.62 23.29 10.12
C GLU A 37 13.49 23.96 9.34
N GLY A 38 13.43 23.65 8.05
CA GLY A 38 12.40 24.12 7.14
C GLY A 38 12.11 23.04 6.12
N THR A 39 10.85 22.89 5.74
CA THR A 39 10.42 21.86 4.79
C THR A 39 10.12 22.50 3.44
N LEU A 40 10.61 21.87 2.37
CA LEU A 40 10.38 22.26 0.99
C LEU A 40 9.95 21.03 0.20
N LYS A 41 8.76 21.07 -0.39
CA LYS A 41 8.35 20.03 -1.34
C LYS A 41 9.08 20.24 -2.66
N LEU A 42 9.73 19.18 -3.15
CA LEU A 42 10.43 19.18 -4.43
C LEU A 42 9.45 18.95 -5.60
N PRO A 43 9.74 19.48 -6.79
CA PRO A 43 8.93 19.22 -7.97
C PRO A 43 9.27 17.86 -8.57
N THR A 44 8.27 17.21 -9.15
CA THR A 44 8.44 16.01 -9.98
C THR A 44 8.85 16.33 -11.42
N GLU A 45 8.69 17.59 -11.84
CA GLU A 45 8.92 18.05 -13.21
C GLU A 45 9.68 19.39 -13.25
N HIS A 46 10.50 19.58 -14.27
CA HIS A 46 11.18 20.82 -14.59
C HIS A 46 11.05 21.15 -16.08
N CYS A 47 11.31 22.40 -16.46
CA CYS A 47 11.44 22.73 -17.88
C CYS A 47 12.91 22.69 -18.32
N ASP A 48 13.17 22.08 -19.48
CA ASP A 48 14.46 22.15 -20.15
C ASP A 48 14.72 23.57 -20.73
N LYS A 49 15.91 23.77 -21.32
CA LYS A 49 16.30 25.05 -21.96
C LYS A 49 15.39 25.44 -23.14
N ASN A 50 14.58 24.52 -23.66
CA ASN A 50 13.65 24.71 -24.76
C ASN A 50 12.20 24.87 -24.27
N GLY A 51 11.96 24.84 -22.95
CA GLY A 51 10.63 24.94 -22.36
C GLY A 51 9.82 23.65 -22.44
N VAL A 52 10.45 22.50 -22.70
CA VAL A 52 9.86 21.18 -22.64
C VAL A 52 9.84 20.71 -21.19
N VAL A 53 8.71 20.15 -20.75
CA VAL A 53 8.57 19.60 -19.42
C VAL A 53 9.22 18.22 -19.38
N GLU A 54 10.17 18.02 -18.47
CA GLU A 54 10.91 16.78 -18.24
C GLU A 54 10.90 16.42 -16.74
N SER A 55 11.03 15.12 -16.42
CA SER A 55 11.11 14.66 -15.03
C SER A 55 12.36 15.20 -14.32
N THR A 56 12.27 15.42 -13.01
CA THR A 56 13.42 15.75 -12.16
C THR A 56 14.22 14.53 -11.72
N ASN A 57 13.76 13.33 -12.07
CA ASN A 57 14.45 12.09 -11.74
C ASN A 57 15.86 12.03 -12.33
N GLY A 58 16.84 11.64 -11.51
CA GLY A 58 18.25 11.55 -11.89
C GLY A 58 18.98 12.88 -11.98
N LEU A 59 18.35 13.99 -11.60
CA LEU A 59 18.99 15.31 -11.49
C LEU A 59 19.47 15.57 -10.07
N ASP A 60 20.45 16.47 -9.95
CA ASP A 60 20.92 16.97 -8.66
C ASP A 60 20.21 18.29 -8.31
N ILE A 61 19.87 18.45 -7.04
CA ILE A 61 19.46 19.72 -6.44
C ILE A 61 20.61 20.33 -5.64
N ASP A 62 20.85 21.62 -5.91
CA ASP A 62 21.86 22.42 -5.23
C ASP A 62 21.20 23.45 -4.30
N PHE A 63 21.57 23.40 -3.02
CA PHE A 63 21.17 24.38 -2.01
C PHE A 63 22.34 25.31 -1.70
N GLU A 64 22.15 26.62 -1.84
CA GLU A 64 23.17 27.64 -1.60
C GLU A 64 22.69 28.67 -0.57
N TYR A 65 23.40 28.77 0.57
CA TYR A 65 23.15 29.77 1.61
C TYR A 65 24.29 30.80 1.65
N GLN A 66 23.90 32.08 1.62
CA GLN A 66 24.83 33.19 1.77
C GLN A 66 24.76 33.71 3.21
N ASP A 67 25.81 33.48 3.98
CA ASP A 67 26.02 34.07 5.29
C ASP A 67 26.53 35.50 5.13
N PHE A 68 25.89 36.45 5.82
CA PHE A 68 26.26 37.86 5.79
C PHE A 68 27.58 38.14 6.53
N SER A 69 27.99 37.31 7.48
CA SER A 69 29.24 37.50 8.22
C SER A 69 29.75 36.20 8.84
N ASP A 70 30.89 35.72 8.34
CA ASP A 70 31.67 34.65 8.96
C ASP A 70 32.36 35.10 10.27
N ASN A 71 33.08 34.18 10.91
CA ASN A 71 33.89 34.45 12.11
C ASN A 71 34.95 35.57 11.93
N SER A 72 35.23 36.00 10.70
CA SER A 72 36.18 37.04 10.35
C SER A 72 35.50 38.34 9.87
N GLY A 73 34.16 38.41 9.84
CA GLY A 73 33.41 39.59 9.41
C GLY A 73 33.18 39.70 7.90
N ASN A 74 33.45 38.65 7.12
CA ASN A 74 33.29 38.65 5.67
C ASN A 74 32.08 37.80 5.25
N PRO A 75 31.43 38.10 4.11
CA PRO A 75 30.39 37.22 3.58
C PRO A 75 30.99 35.85 3.23
N ASN A 76 30.26 34.79 3.54
CA ASN A 76 30.63 33.42 3.22
C ASN A 76 29.46 32.70 2.53
N GLU A 77 29.76 31.73 1.68
CA GLU A 77 28.77 30.93 0.98
C GLU A 77 28.97 29.46 1.37
N SER A 78 27.88 28.83 1.79
CA SER A 78 27.83 27.39 2.08
C SER A 78 26.86 26.74 1.12
N SER A 79 27.24 25.59 0.57
CA SER A 79 26.39 24.83 -0.33
C SER A 79 26.30 23.36 0.05
N SER A 80 25.19 22.74 -0.33
CA SER A 80 24.93 21.31 -0.21
C SER A 80 24.25 20.81 -1.47
N LYS A 81 24.54 19.57 -1.86
CA LYS A 81 23.97 18.93 -3.04
C LYS A 81 23.26 17.64 -2.65
N ALA A 82 22.15 17.33 -3.30
CA ALA A 82 21.45 16.06 -3.16
C ALA A 82 20.95 15.58 -4.52
N ALA A 83 20.90 14.27 -4.75
CA ALA A 83 20.30 13.70 -5.95
C ALA A 83 18.80 13.49 -5.75
N ILE A 84 18.02 13.70 -6.80
CA ILE A 84 16.60 13.35 -6.88
C ILE A 84 16.51 11.99 -7.57
N GLN A 85 15.86 11.03 -6.90
CA GLN A 85 15.64 9.70 -7.44
C GLN A 85 14.21 9.23 -7.12
N SER A 86 13.59 8.54 -8.07
CA SER A 86 12.40 7.72 -7.85
C SER A 86 12.79 6.27 -7.53
N ASN A 87 11.87 5.53 -6.94
CA ASN A 87 12.03 4.14 -6.55
C ASN A 87 10.97 3.31 -7.25
N THR A 88 11.30 2.06 -7.58
CA THR A 88 10.27 1.16 -8.10
C THR A 88 9.43 0.66 -6.94
N GLY A 89 8.15 1.01 -6.94
CA GLY A 89 7.19 0.47 -5.99
C GLY A 89 7.00 -1.04 -6.17
N PHE A 90 6.61 -1.73 -5.09
CA PHE A 90 6.21 -3.13 -5.14
C PHE A 90 4.91 -3.35 -4.39
N VAL A 91 4.15 -4.36 -4.83
CA VAL A 91 2.90 -4.77 -4.21
C VAL A 91 3.02 -6.20 -3.70
N SER A 92 2.42 -6.48 -2.55
CA SER A 92 2.36 -7.82 -1.95
C SER A 92 1.01 -8.09 -1.30
N LEU A 93 0.60 -9.34 -1.38
CA LEU A 93 -0.52 -9.90 -0.61
C LEU A 93 -0.01 -10.48 0.71
N ASP A 94 -0.83 -10.44 1.77
CA ASP A 94 -0.47 -11.01 3.07
C ASP A 94 -0.29 -12.53 3.06
N ARG A 95 -0.88 -13.21 2.08
CA ARG A 95 -0.83 -14.67 1.95
C ARG A 95 -0.63 -15.10 0.51
N THR A 96 0.04 -16.23 0.33
CA THR A 96 0.15 -16.91 -0.98
C THR A 96 -1.04 -17.82 -1.27
N VAL A 97 -1.81 -18.19 -0.24
CA VAL A 97 -2.99 -19.06 -0.34
C VAL A 97 -4.09 -18.55 0.59
N TYR A 98 -5.28 -18.30 0.04
CA TYR A 98 -6.48 -17.92 0.79
C TYR A 98 -7.48 -19.07 0.82
N PRO A 99 -8.28 -19.21 1.89
CA PRO A 99 -9.45 -20.06 1.87
C PRO A 99 -10.48 -19.53 0.87
N VAL A 100 -11.33 -20.41 0.34
CA VAL A 100 -12.45 -19.97 -0.53
C VAL A 100 -13.54 -19.34 0.36
N PRO A 101 -14.02 -18.11 0.05
CA PRO A 101 -15.11 -17.50 0.81
C PRO A 101 -16.37 -18.35 0.79
N ILE A 102 -17.10 -18.36 1.90
CA ILE A 102 -18.33 -19.15 2.04
C ILE A 102 -19.53 -18.29 1.68
N GLY A 103 -20.36 -18.77 0.75
CA GLY A 103 -21.57 -18.09 0.32
C GLY A 103 -22.78 -18.41 1.18
N THR A 104 -23.83 -17.59 1.04
CA THR A 104 -25.08 -17.81 1.77
C THR A 104 -25.71 -19.14 1.37
N ASN A 105 -26.03 -19.97 2.36
CA ASN A 105 -26.62 -21.30 2.19
C ASN A 105 -25.71 -22.36 1.56
N ASP A 106 -24.40 -22.14 1.49
CA ASP A 106 -23.46 -23.13 0.96
C ASP A 106 -23.27 -24.31 1.92
N PHE A 107 -23.37 -24.07 3.24
CA PHE A 107 -23.20 -25.10 4.27
C PHE A 107 -24.41 -25.17 5.20
N VAL A 108 -24.95 -26.38 5.36
CA VAL A 108 -25.99 -26.69 6.35
C VAL A 108 -25.29 -27.00 7.66
N THR A 109 -25.63 -26.28 8.72
CA THR A 109 -25.08 -26.56 10.05
C THR A 109 -25.60 -27.88 10.60
N HIS A 110 -24.89 -28.50 11.55
CA HIS A 110 -25.41 -29.65 12.29
C HIS A 110 -26.76 -29.40 12.98
N ALA A 111 -27.07 -28.15 13.33
CA ALA A 111 -28.41 -27.75 13.70
C ALA A 111 -29.39 -27.86 12.51
N VAL A 112 -30.39 -28.74 12.66
CA VAL A 112 -31.38 -29.03 11.61
C VAL A 112 -32.02 -27.75 11.05
N GLY A 113 -31.84 -27.53 9.75
CA GLY A 113 -32.52 -26.47 9.00
C GLY A 113 -31.90 -25.08 9.14
N LYS A 114 -30.67 -24.97 9.64
CA LYS A 114 -29.89 -23.74 9.63
C LYS A 114 -28.73 -23.85 8.63
N TYR A 115 -28.39 -22.71 8.04
CA TYR A 115 -27.23 -22.56 7.17
C TYR A 115 -26.22 -21.67 7.86
N LEU A 116 -24.95 -21.86 7.52
CA LEU A 116 -23.91 -20.91 7.86
C LEU A 116 -24.18 -19.59 7.12
N ASP A 117 -24.04 -18.49 7.85
CA ASP A 117 -24.06 -17.15 7.24
C ASP A 117 -22.89 -17.03 6.26
N ALA A 118 -22.98 -16.11 5.29
CA ALA A 118 -21.86 -15.88 4.39
C ALA A 118 -20.64 -15.41 5.19
N THR A 119 -19.47 -15.99 4.93
CA THR A 119 -18.23 -15.65 5.62
C THR A 119 -17.23 -15.11 4.60
N PRO A 120 -17.02 -13.78 4.58
CA PRO A 120 -16.00 -13.20 3.72
C PRO A 120 -14.60 -13.60 4.15
N VAL A 121 -13.66 -13.47 3.22
CA VAL A 121 -12.22 -13.59 3.49
C VAL A 121 -11.61 -12.19 3.50
N ASN A 122 -10.82 -11.86 4.52
CA ASN A 122 -10.06 -10.61 4.57
C ASN A 122 -8.73 -10.80 3.83
N ILE A 123 -8.42 -9.85 2.96
CA ILE A 123 -7.17 -9.78 2.20
C ILE A 123 -6.53 -8.45 2.51
N VAL A 124 -5.27 -8.49 2.89
CA VAL A 124 -4.47 -7.29 3.14
C VAL A 124 -3.53 -7.10 1.96
N ILE A 125 -3.68 -5.97 1.29
CA ILE A 125 -2.82 -5.54 0.18
C ILE A 125 -1.85 -4.52 0.73
N GLN A 126 -0.55 -4.80 0.59
CA GLN A 126 0.51 -3.87 0.94
C GLN A 126 1.19 -3.35 -0.32
N VAL A 127 1.36 -2.04 -0.41
CA VAL A 127 2.17 -1.37 -1.44
C VAL A 127 3.32 -0.68 -0.74
N ASN A 128 4.55 -1.03 -1.09
CA ASN A 128 5.72 -0.29 -0.66
C ASN A 128 6.18 0.58 -1.82
N ASP A 129 5.96 1.88 -1.68
CA ASP A 129 6.42 2.87 -2.63
C ASP A 129 6.92 4.12 -1.86
N PRO A 130 8.24 4.23 -1.64
CA PRO A 130 8.83 5.36 -0.96
C PRO A 130 8.59 6.71 -1.65
N ASP A 131 8.19 6.73 -2.93
CA ASP A 131 8.00 7.98 -3.67
C ASP A 131 6.70 8.71 -3.24
N PHE A 132 5.78 7.99 -2.61
CA PHE A 132 4.53 8.54 -2.07
C PHE A 132 4.64 8.96 -0.60
N ASN A 133 5.76 8.68 0.07
CA ASN A 133 6.09 9.21 1.40
C ASN A 133 6.61 10.66 1.26
N ILE A 134 5.68 11.58 1.02
CA ILE A 134 5.95 12.98 0.69
C ILE A 134 6.00 13.83 1.96
N SER A 135 5.24 13.46 2.98
CA SER A 135 5.12 14.21 4.22
C SER A 135 6.34 13.97 5.09
N ALA A 136 6.99 15.06 5.51
CA ALA A 136 8.15 14.94 6.40
C ALA A 136 7.80 14.39 7.78
N ASN A 137 6.54 14.55 8.21
CA ASN A 137 5.98 14.03 9.44
C ASN A 137 4.45 13.97 9.26
N GLY A 138 3.92 12.80 8.93
CA GLY A 138 2.47 12.55 8.82
C GLY A 138 2.20 11.38 7.88
N GLU A 139 1.13 10.62 8.15
CA GLU A 139 0.70 9.56 7.24
C GLU A 139 0.26 10.15 5.89
N ASP A 140 0.75 9.56 4.81
CA ASP A 140 0.32 9.87 3.45
C ASP A 140 -0.75 8.88 2.93
N ASP A 141 -1.52 9.34 1.95
CA ASP A 141 -2.52 8.53 1.25
C ASP A 141 -2.02 8.21 -0.16
N LEU A 142 -2.18 6.96 -0.59
CA LEU A 142 -1.95 6.54 -1.98
C LEU A 142 -3.30 6.38 -2.70
N ASP A 143 -3.38 6.89 -3.94
CA ASP A 143 -4.62 6.79 -4.72
C ASP A 143 -4.89 5.33 -5.13
N LYS A 144 -6.04 4.81 -4.71
CA LYS A 144 -6.55 3.48 -5.05
C LYS A 144 -6.70 3.26 -6.55
N SER A 145 -6.81 4.32 -7.36
CA SER A 145 -6.86 4.19 -8.82
C SER A 145 -5.61 3.53 -9.44
N ASN A 146 -4.49 3.57 -8.71
CA ASN A 146 -3.24 2.91 -9.09
C ASN A 146 -3.24 1.40 -8.78
N ILE A 147 -4.20 0.89 -8.00
CA ILE A 147 -4.33 -0.53 -7.68
C ILE A 147 -5.53 -1.13 -8.40
N LYS A 148 -5.34 -2.34 -8.94
CA LYS A 148 -6.45 -3.15 -9.44
C LYS A 148 -6.35 -4.56 -8.87
N LEU A 149 -7.47 -5.04 -8.33
CA LEU A 149 -7.58 -6.38 -7.79
C LEU A 149 -8.45 -7.26 -8.69
N PHE A 150 -7.97 -8.46 -8.97
CA PHE A 150 -8.61 -9.38 -9.88
C PHE A 150 -8.66 -10.79 -9.33
N VAL A 151 -9.76 -11.47 -9.62
CA VAL A 151 -9.86 -12.93 -9.48
C VAL A 151 -9.87 -13.53 -10.88
N LYS A 152 -8.96 -14.47 -11.14
CA LYS A 152 -8.74 -15.08 -12.44
C LYS A 152 -9.05 -16.57 -12.40
N ARG A 153 -9.72 -17.06 -13.46
CA ARG A 153 -9.94 -18.48 -13.73
C ARG A 153 -9.66 -18.75 -15.20
N GLY A 154 -8.48 -19.30 -15.49
CA GLY A 154 -8.05 -19.48 -16.87
C GLY A 154 -7.97 -18.13 -17.62
N SER A 155 -8.79 -17.96 -18.65
CA SER A 155 -8.87 -16.71 -19.43
C SER A 155 -9.87 -15.69 -18.88
N ASP A 156 -10.73 -16.11 -17.95
CA ASP A 156 -11.75 -15.26 -17.36
C ASP A 156 -11.15 -14.43 -16.22
N LYS A 157 -11.55 -13.16 -16.13
CA LYS A 157 -11.05 -12.17 -15.17
C LYS A 157 -12.22 -11.40 -14.58
N LEU A 158 -12.40 -11.47 -13.26
CA LEU A 158 -13.29 -10.64 -12.47
C LEU A 158 -12.48 -9.51 -11.84
N GLU A 159 -12.90 -8.27 -12.03
CA GLU A 159 -12.34 -7.09 -11.36
C GLU A 159 -13.15 -6.77 -10.11
N ILE A 160 -12.45 -6.57 -9.00
CA ILE A 160 -13.04 -6.14 -7.73
C ILE A 160 -12.95 -4.61 -7.68
N ASP A 161 -14.09 -3.97 -7.46
CA ASP A 161 -14.14 -2.51 -7.33
C ASP A 161 -13.63 -2.09 -5.95
N LEU A 162 -12.44 -1.48 -5.91
CA LEU A 162 -11.81 -1.03 -4.67
C LEU A 162 -12.41 0.29 -4.13
N SER A 163 -13.32 0.94 -4.88
CA SER A 163 -13.90 2.23 -4.47
C SER A 163 -14.80 2.12 -3.22
N THR A 164 -15.32 0.92 -2.92
CA THR A 164 -16.18 0.66 -1.76
C THR A 164 -15.41 0.40 -0.46
N TYR A 165 -14.10 0.18 -0.55
CA TYR A 165 -13.23 -0.15 0.59
C TYR A 165 -12.56 1.10 1.18
N GLY A 166 -11.87 0.93 2.31
CA GLY A 166 -11.14 1.99 3.02
C GLY A 166 -10.09 2.70 2.16
N ASN A 167 -9.49 3.76 2.68
CA ASN A 167 -8.38 4.41 1.99
C ASN A 167 -7.11 3.56 2.12
N LEU A 168 -6.22 3.71 1.14
CA LEU A 168 -4.90 3.10 1.15
C LEU A 168 -3.96 4.09 1.84
N VAL A 169 -3.71 3.86 3.12
CA VAL A 169 -3.01 4.78 4.03
C VAL A 169 -1.66 4.21 4.41
N GLU A 170 -0.68 5.07 4.68
CA GLU A 170 0.58 4.61 5.24
C GLU A 170 0.42 3.94 6.60
N THR A 171 1.16 2.86 6.83
CA THR A 171 1.16 2.13 8.10
C THR A 171 1.84 2.92 9.22
N ASP A 172 2.83 3.73 8.85
CA ASP A 172 3.54 4.66 9.74
C ASP A 172 3.94 5.92 8.96
N PRO A 173 4.03 7.11 9.61
CA PRO A 173 4.30 8.41 8.98
C PRO A 173 5.59 8.58 8.16
N GLU A 174 6.47 7.58 8.14
CA GLU A 174 7.73 7.61 7.38
C GLU A 174 8.04 6.24 6.73
N SER A 175 7.07 5.33 6.68
CA SER A 175 7.30 3.96 6.21
C SER A 175 7.43 3.86 4.70
N GLY A 176 6.67 4.66 3.94
CA GLY A 176 6.44 4.41 2.51
C GLY A 176 5.72 3.08 2.25
N ILE A 177 5.10 2.49 3.27
CA ILE A 177 4.33 1.24 3.17
C ILE A 177 2.88 1.62 3.39
N PHE A 178 2.05 1.33 2.39
CA PHE A 178 0.63 1.61 2.38
C PHE A 178 -0.16 0.31 2.46
N GLU A 179 -1.25 0.31 3.22
CA GLU A 179 -2.05 -0.88 3.47
C GLU A 179 -3.53 -0.68 3.16
N LEU A 180 -4.16 -1.72 2.61
CA LEU A 180 -5.58 -1.75 2.31
C LEU A 180 -6.19 -3.12 2.66
N ASP A 181 -7.17 -3.09 3.55
CA ASP A 181 -8.05 -4.22 3.84
C ASP A 181 -9.16 -4.37 2.79
N VAL A 182 -9.26 -5.58 2.24
CA VAL A 182 -10.28 -5.95 1.27
C VAL A 182 -11.02 -7.19 1.74
N GLU A 183 -12.26 -6.98 2.17
CA GLU A 183 -13.19 -8.05 2.48
C GLU A 183 -13.84 -8.62 1.19
N LEU A 184 -13.52 -9.88 0.83
CA LEU A 184 -14.11 -10.57 -0.31
C LEU A 184 -15.19 -11.58 0.11
N ASN A 185 -16.43 -11.30 -0.29
CA ASN A 185 -17.57 -12.21 -0.18
C ASN A 185 -17.79 -13.01 -1.49
N GLN A 186 -18.49 -14.15 -1.39
CA GLN A 186 -18.99 -14.84 -2.59
C GLN A 186 -20.00 -13.96 -3.35
N GLY A 187 -19.92 -13.97 -4.68
CA GLY A 187 -20.89 -13.27 -5.53
C GLY A 187 -20.84 -11.75 -5.41
N THR A 188 -19.71 -11.18 -4.97
CA THR A 188 -19.45 -9.74 -4.79
C THR A 188 -19.51 -8.91 -6.07
N SER A 189 -19.65 -9.55 -7.25
CA SER A 189 -19.65 -8.85 -8.52
C SER A 189 -21.05 -8.55 -9.05
N THR A 190 -21.32 -7.27 -9.31
CA THR A 190 -22.53 -6.80 -10.00
C THR A 190 -22.46 -6.95 -11.53
N THR A 191 -21.32 -7.41 -12.08
CA THR A 191 -21.02 -7.44 -13.53
C THR A 191 -20.24 -8.69 -14.00
N ALA A 192 -20.38 -9.80 -13.26
CA ALA A 192 -19.55 -11.02 -13.28
C ALA A 192 -18.98 -11.50 -14.64
N LYS A 193 -17.71 -11.96 -14.62
CA LYS A 193 -17.05 -12.65 -15.75
C LYS A 193 -16.43 -14.03 -15.44
N LEU A 194 -16.47 -14.55 -14.20
CA LEU A 194 -15.93 -15.89 -13.87
C LEU A 194 -16.93 -17.04 -14.11
N ASP A 195 -18.21 -16.78 -13.85
CA ASP A 195 -19.36 -17.62 -14.16
C ASP A 195 -20.67 -16.79 -14.02
N ALA A 196 -21.82 -17.41 -14.27
CA ALA A 196 -23.13 -16.82 -13.99
C ALA A 196 -23.35 -16.73 -12.47
N GLY A 197 -22.70 -15.77 -11.82
CA GLY A 197 -22.77 -15.56 -10.37
C GLY A 197 -21.53 -14.91 -9.75
N GLY A 198 -20.37 -14.98 -10.42
CA GLY A 198 -19.13 -14.40 -9.90
C GLY A 198 -18.59 -15.16 -8.69
N TYR A 199 -18.81 -16.47 -8.62
CA TYR A 199 -18.38 -17.29 -7.49
C TYR A 199 -16.90 -17.64 -7.59
N ILE A 200 -16.20 -17.46 -6.47
CA ILE A 200 -14.81 -17.87 -6.29
C ILE A 200 -14.80 -19.37 -5.95
N LYS A 201 -13.89 -20.12 -6.57
CA LYS A 201 -13.74 -21.57 -6.42
C LYS A 201 -12.29 -21.94 -6.16
N GLN A 202 -12.08 -23.16 -5.68
CA GLN A 202 -10.74 -23.74 -5.55
C GLN A 202 -9.99 -23.68 -6.88
N GLY A 203 -8.73 -23.24 -6.81
CA GLY A 203 -7.84 -23.09 -7.96
C GLY A 203 -7.95 -21.75 -8.68
N ASP A 204 -8.84 -20.85 -8.26
CA ASP A 204 -8.85 -19.47 -8.74
C ASP A 204 -7.63 -18.71 -8.22
N ILE A 205 -7.18 -17.73 -9.00
CA ILE A 205 -5.99 -16.93 -8.70
C ILE A 205 -6.44 -15.51 -8.35
N LEU A 206 -6.15 -15.08 -7.14
CA LEU A 206 -6.18 -13.67 -6.76
C LEU A 206 -4.93 -13.00 -7.34
N GLN A 207 -5.09 -11.89 -8.03
CA GLN A 207 -3.98 -11.09 -8.54
C GLN A 207 -4.23 -9.63 -8.26
N VAL A 208 -3.23 -8.99 -7.67
CA VAL A 208 -3.16 -7.54 -7.50
C VAL A 208 -2.17 -6.97 -8.52
N GLU A 209 -2.57 -5.88 -9.16
CA GLU A 209 -1.74 -5.10 -10.09
C GLU A 209 -1.61 -3.68 -9.50
N TYR A 210 -0.37 -3.20 -9.33
CA TYR A 210 -0.07 -1.82 -8.93
C TYR A 210 0.62 -1.10 -10.08
N SER A 211 0.06 0.04 -10.49
CA SER A 211 0.62 0.93 -11.51
C SER A 211 1.40 2.04 -10.84
N ASP A 212 2.71 1.86 -10.80
CA ASP A 212 3.67 2.85 -10.32
C ASP A 212 3.85 3.96 -11.38
N PRO A 213 3.53 5.23 -11.09
CA PRO A 213 3.71 6.32 -12.04
C PRO A 213 5.17 6.65 -12.35
N ASN A 214 6.11 6.34 -11.46
CA ASN A 214 7.53 6.66 -11.62
C ASN A 214 8.42 5.54 -11.06
N ASP A 215 8.83 4.59 -11.91
CA ASP A 215 9.80 3.57 -11.51
C ASP A 215 11.20 4.17 -11.24
N ALA A 216 12.21 3.34 -10.96
CA ALA A 216 13.57 3.83 -10.69
C ALA A 216 14.21 4.59 -11.87
N SER A 217 13.65 4.46 -13.08
CA SER A 217 14.03 5.22 -14.27
C SER A 217 13.16 6.45 -14.53
N GLY A 218 12.08 6.63 -13.76
CA GLY A 218 11.11 7.71 -13.91
C GLY A 218 10.08 7.44 -14.99
N GLU A 219 9.87 6.17 -15.35
CA GLU A 219 8.85 5.73 -16.32
C GLU A 219 7.71 4.99 -15.62
N LEU A 220 6.53 4.98 -16.24
CA LEU A 220 5.40 4.22 -15.71
C LEU A 220 5.68 2.72 -15.80
N ASN A 221 5.53 2.04 -14.67
CA ASN A 221 5.69 0.59 -14.57
C ASN A 221 4.50 -0.05 -13.87
N THR A 222 4.25 -1.34 -14.15
CA THR A 222 3.20 -2.10 -13.45
C THR A 222 3.82 -3.33 -12.82
N VAL A 223 3.66 -3.44 -11.51
CA VAL A 223 4.09 -4.58 -10.70
C VAL A 223 2.88 -5.40 -10.27
N THR A 224 3.06 -6.70 -10.08
CA THR A 224 1.95 -7.60 -9.78
C THR A 224 2.35 -8.64 -8.75
N ASP A 225 1.42 -8.99 -7.88
CA ASP A 225 1.52 -10.15 -7.00
C ASP A 225 0.28 -11.04 -7.12
N SER A 226 0.40 -12.31 -6.75
CA SER A 226 -0.69 -13.28 -6.89
C SER A 226 -0.70 -14.35 -5.82
N ALA A 227 -1.92 -14.75 -5.45
CA ALA A 227 -2.21 -15.82 -4.52
C ALA A 227 -3.28 -16.76 -5.09
N THR A 228 -3.40 -17.95 -4.52
CA THR A 228 -4.41 -18.94 -4.96
C THR A 228 -5.49 -19.15 -3.92
N PHE A 229 -6.72 -19.39 -4.35
CA PHE A 229 -7.77 -19.89 -3.49
C PHE A 229 -7.71 -21.41 -3.39
N ASP A 230 -7.61 -21.95 -2.18
CA ASP A 230 -7.54 -23.40 -1.93
C ASP A 230 -8.56 -23.85 -0.89
N LEU A 231 -9.01 -25.10 -1.01
CA LEU A 231 -9.87 -25.78 -0.04
C LEU A 231 -9.09 -26.94 0.56
N ARG A 232 -9.05 -27.00 1.89
CA ARG A 232 -8.25 -27.95 2.64
C ARG A 232 -9.14 -28.75 3.59
N ASN A 233 -8.66 -29.93 3.97
CA ASN A 233 -9.43 -30.78 4.88
C ASN A 233 -9.12 -30.43 6.34
N ALA A 234 -10.18 -30.34 7.15
CA ALA A 234 -10.06 -30.34 8.60
C ALA A 234 -9.46 -31.63 9.15
N VAL A 235 -8.76 -31.50 10.28
CA VAL A 235 -8.36 -32.63 11.12
C VAL A 235 -8.75 -32.34 12.57
N LEU A 236 -9.50 -33.26 13.17
CA LEU A 236 -9.84 -33.24 14.58
C LEU A 236 -8.94 -34.21 15.36
N GLN A 237 -8.28 -33.71 16.39
CA GLN A 237 -7.36 -34.48 17.23
C GLN A 237 -7.75 -34.39 18.70
N THR A 238 -7.51 -35.47 19.44
CA THR A 238 -7.67 -35.52 20.89
C THR A 238 -6.31 -35.72 21.55
N ASP A 239 -6.09 -35.15 22.74
CA ASP A 239 -4.81 -35.32 23.45
C ASP A 239 -4.57 -36.77 23.87
N LYS A 240 -5.64 -37.54 24.06
CA LYS A 240 -5.60 -38.95 24.47
C LYS A 240 -6.56 -39.80 23.65
N SER A 241 -6.25 -41.09 23.56
CA SER A 241 -7.14 -42.11 22.99
C SER A 241 -8.14 -42.67 24.00
N ILE A 242 -7.91 -42.48 25.30
CA ILE A 242 -8.77 -42.99 26.38
C ILE A 242 -8.86 -41.95 27.49
N TYR A 243 -10.08 -41.64 27.91
CA TYR A 243 -10.37 -40.78 29.07
C TYR A 243 -10.99 -41.60 30.20
N VAL A 244 -10.69 -41.22 31.44
CA VAL A 244 -11.40 -41.71 32.62
C VAL A 244 -12.52 -40.72 32.95
N ILE A 245 -13.64 -41.24 33.46
CA ILE A 245 -14.79 -40.42 33.86
C ILE A 245 -14.34 -39.29 34.81
N GLY A 246 -14.69 -38.04 34.48
CA GLY A 246 -14.32 -36.85 35.24
C GLY A 246 -12.99 -36.19 34.85
N GLN A 247 -12.24 -36.75 33.89
CA GLN A 247 -11.09 -36.06 33.29
C GLN A 247 -11.52 -35.04 32.23
N ASN A 248 -10.78 -33.94 32.15
CA ASN A 248 -10.89 -32.99 31.05
C ASN A 248 -10.22 -33.57 29.79
N ALA A 249 -10.89 -33.40 28.66
CA ALA A 249 -10.35 -33.70 27.34
C ALA A 249 -9.88 -32.41 26.67
N ILE A 250 -8.75 -32.47 25.96
CA ILE A 250 -8.29 -31.40 25.09
C ILE A 250 -8.54 -31.87 23.66
N ILE A 251 -9.25 -31.04 22.91
CA ILE A 251 -9.58 -31.27 21.50
C ILE A 251 -8.92 -30.16 20.69
N THR A 252 -8.23 -30.54 19.63
CA THR A 252 -7.61 -29.61 18.69
C THR A 252 -8.28 -29.80 17.33
N LEU A 253 -8.87 -28.73 16.81
CA LEU A 253 -9.36 -28.64 15.44
C LEU A 253 -8.30 -27.91 14.61
N ILE A 254 -7.79 -28.57 13.58
CA ILE A 254 -6.95 -27.96 12.56
C ILE A 254 -7.85 -27.79 11.35
N GLU A 255 -8.41 -26.59 11.16
CA GLU A 255 -9.28 -26.26 10.03
C GLU A 255 -8.73 -25.02 9.32
N PRO A 256 -7.90 -25.21 8.29
CA PRO A 256 -7.28 -24.09 7.59
C PRO A 256 -8.25 -23.24 6.78
N ASP A 257 -9.45 -23.75 6.48
CA ASP A 257 -10.45 -23.04 5.67
C ASP A 257 -11.28 -22.05 6.48
N LEU A 258 -11.28 -22.18 7.81
CA LEU A 258 -11.93 -21.24 8.72
C LEU A 258 -11.02 -20.08 9.16
N ASN A 259 -9.79 -20.00 8.63
CA ASN A 259 -8.82 -18.93 8.88
C ASN A 259 -9.01 -17.81 7.83
N LEU A 260 -10.01 -16.95 8.02
CA LEU A 260 -10.46 -15.98 7.01
C LEU A 260 -9.66 -14.67 7.05
N ASP A 261 -9.11 -14.30 8.20
CA ASP A 261 -8.33 -13.07 8.43
C ASP A 261 -6.94 -13.40 9.01
N SER A 262 -5.88 -12.77 8.49
CA SER A 262 -4.49 -13.03 8.90
C SER A 262 -4.09 -12.23 10.12
N GLU A 263 -4.78 -11.12 10.35
CA GLU A 263 -4.36 -10.13 11.34
C GLU A 263 -5.11 -10.28 12.66
N THR A 264 -6.26 -10.96 12.64
CA THR A 264 -7.13 -11.08 13.80
C THR A 264 -7.37 -12.52 14.22
N GLU A 265 -7.65 -12.70 15.52
CA GLU A 265 -8.06 -14.00 16.06
C GLU A 265 -9.55 -14.24 15.80
N GLU A 266 -9.89 -15.42 15.28
CA GLU A 266 -11.26 -15.78 14.94
C GLU A 266 -11.85 -16.79 15.93
N THR A 267 -13.15 -16.66 16.21
CA THR A 267 -13.86 -17.56 17.12
C THR A 267 -15.02 -18.22 16.40
N TRP A 268 -15.00 -19.56 16.38
CA TRP A 268 -16.04 -20.37 15.75
C TRP A 268 -16.70 -21.29 16.79
N THR A 269 -18.03 -21.31 16.77
CA THR A 269 -18.81 -22.29 17.53
C THR A 269 -18.97 -23.57 16.70
N LEU A 270 -18.63 -24.73 17.27
CA LEU A 270 -18.65 -26.04 16.60
C LEU A 270 -20.06 -26.59 16.25
N ASP A 271 -21.12 -25.78 16.33
CA ASP A 271 -22.44 -26.10 15.77
C ASP A 271 -22.47 -25.78 14.25
N LEU A 272 -21.31 -25.89 13.61
CA LEU A 272 -21.12 -25.93 12.17
C LEU A 272 -21.35 -27.37 11.71
#